data_AF-A0A960MJ11-F1
#
_entry.id   AF-A0A960MJ11-F1
#
_cell.length_a   1.000
_cell.length_b   1.000
_cell.length_c   1.000
_cell.angle_alpha   90.00
_cell.angle_beta   90.00
_cell.angle_gamma   90.00
#
_symmetry.space_group_name_H-M   'P 1'
#
loop_
_entity.id
_entity.type
_entity.pdbx_description
1 polymer ?
#
loop_
_entity_poly.entity_id
_entity_poly.type
_entity_poly.pdbx_seq_one_letter_code
_entity_poly.pdbx_strand_id
1 'polypeptide(L)'
;NRLRHLFENDWGRNLIPAFRSLSDSGHLEITACGATHGLLPLLIKVPEAARGQIEAGVQAYETAFGKKPRGFWLPECAYAPALVPLLKRAGIDWTLVEEHGLTGSNQATESSPFHPARAAGGLAVFGRDPESSRQVWSADSGYPGDPRYREFFRDLGLDAPAEALIDYLEGSGIRRFTGLKFHRITGQTDDKLLYDPALAARAVSEQAIHFVESRAAQLAALENAGIANPIVVSAFDAELFGHWWFEGPQFLEQVLRLGAHREDFSFTTPSQYLDEVGEAALDSVEPISSSWGEGGYFETWLSEENAWIYPHLHRRAEQLIRTVAILREHLPDLPEDLAEHRRRTVTQMTRELLLAQASDWAFLMRNGAARPYATKRTEEPLETFDELWGVFGSNPAASGARLAEIEEKNPILPGIPWDLFSEELIGAFPEPESEPESEPESEPESEPESEPESE
;
A
#
# COMPACT_ATOMS: atom_id res chain seq x y z
N ASN A 1 30.38 1.70 10.24
CA ASN A 1 31.08 0.82 9.27
C ASN A 1 30.34 -0.47 8.93
N ARG A 2 29.67 -1.19 9.86
CA ARG A 2 28.95 -2.45 9.55
C ARG A 2 27.90 -2.32 8.42
N LEU A 3 26.94 -1.39 8.53
CA LEU A 3 25.86 -1.25 7.53
C LEU A 3 26.39 -0.90 6.15
N ARG A 4 27.38 -0.01 6.08
CA ARG A 4 28.08 0.32 4.83
C ARG A 4 28.76 -0.93 4.24
N HIS A 5 29.44 -1.72 5.06
CA HIS A 5 30.10 -2.93 4.60
C HIS A 5 29.09 -3.93 4.01
N LEU A 6 27.98 -4.17 4.72
CA LEU A 6 26.88 -5.03 4.30
C LEU A 6 26.29 -4.58 2.95
N PHE A 7 25.98 -3.28 2.84
CA PHE A 7 25.42 -2.73 1.60
C PHE A 7 26.41 -2.77 0.43
N GLU A 8 27.66 -2.35 0.63
CA GLU A 8 28.63 -2.23 -0.47
C GLU A 8 29.27 -3.57 -0.87
N ASN A 9 29.62 -4.41 0.09
CA ASN A 9 30.44 -5.61 -0.15
C ASN A 9 29.58 -6.88 -0.21
N ASP A 10 28.63 -7.04 0.72
CA ASP A 10 27.86 -8.29 0.80
C ASP A 10 26.68 -8.28 -0.18
N TRP A 11 26.06 -7.12 -0.39
CA TRP A 11 24.86 -6.97 -1.24
C TRP A 11 25.11 -6.24 -2.56
N GLY A 12 26.34 -5.80 -2.83
CA GLY A 12 26.70 -5.15 -4.10
C GLY A 12 25.84 -3.92 -4.42
N ARG A 13 25.42 -3.18 -3.39
CA ARG A 13 24.53 -2.00 -3.45
C ARG A 13 23.12 -2.29 -3.98
N ASN A 14 22.67 -3.54 -3.89
CA ASN A 14 21.33 -3.96 -4.27
C ASN A 14 20.67 -4.74 -3.13
N LEU A 15 19.61 -4.18 -2.54
CA LEU A 15 18.90 -4.82 -1.43
C LEU A 15 17.92 -5.92 -1.90
N ILE A 16 17.51 -5.91 -3.16
CA ILE A 16 16.50 -6.84 -3.67
C ILE A 16 16.92 -8.32 -3.49
N PRO A 17 18.15 -8.75 -3.83
CA PRO A 17 18.58 -10.12 -3.57
C PRO A 17 18.55 -10.53 -2.09
N ALA A 18 18.82 -9.59 -1.17
CA ALA A 18 18.79 -9.86 0.26
C ALA A 18 17.35 -10.14 0.75
N PHE A 19 16.38 -9.32 0.34
CA PHE A 19 14.97 -9.55 0.64
C PHE A 19 14.41 -10.79 -0.07
N ARG A 20 14.81 -11.03 -1.33
CA ARG A 20 14.43 -12.24 -2.05
C ARG A 20 14.90 -13.50 -1.33
N SER A 21 16.15 -13.51 -0.84
CA SER A 21 16.68 -14.64 -0.06
C SER A 21 15.87 -14.93 1.21
N LEU A 22 15.41 -13.88 1.91
CA LEU A 22 14.54 -14.06 3.07
C LEU A 22 13.17 -14.61 2.66
N SER A 23 12.62 -14.11 1.55
CA SER A 23 11.34 -14.59 1.06
C SER A 23 11.37 -16.04 0.60
N ASP A 24 12.41 -16.45 -0.13
CA ASP A 24 12.56 -17.82 -0.62
C ASP A 24 12.84 -18.82 0.51
N SER A 25 13.31 -18.34 1.66
CA SER A 25 13.48 -19.16 2.87
C SER A 25 12.17 -19.40 3.64
N GLY A 26 11.07 -18.73 3.26
CA GLY A 26 9.77 -18.85 3.93
C GLY A 26 9.60 -18.01 5.20
N HIS A 27 10.60 -17.25 5.61
CA HIS A 27 10.55 -16.38 6.81
C HIS A 27 9.93 -15.01 6.54
N LEU A 28 9.77 -14.63 5.27
CA LEU A 28 9.25 -13.32 4.87
C LEU A 28 8.31 -13.47 3.67
N GLU A 29 7.11 -12.94 3.78
CA GLU A 29 6.25 -12.73 2.62
C GLU A 29 6.36 -11.27 2.18
N ILE A 30 6.63 -11.05 0.90
CA ILE A 30 6.69 -9.72 0.28
C ILE A 30 5.48 -9.59 -0.62
N THR A 31 4.74 -8.50 -0.50
CA THR A 31 3.55 -8.20 -1.32
C THR A 31 3.91 -7.32 -2.52
N ALA A 32 3.05 -7.33 -3.54
CA ALA A 32 3.00 -6.24 -4.51
C ALA A 32 2.28 -5.02 -3.93
N CYS A 33 2.37 -3.89 -4.63
CA CYS A 33 1.62 -2.67 -4.36
C CYS A 33 1.30 -1.98 -5.70
N GLY A 34 0.48 -0.92 -5.68
CA GLY A 34 0.29 -0.07 -6.87
C GLY A 34 1.63 0.49 -7.35
N ALA A 35 1.85 0.50 -8.66
CA ALA A 35 3.13 0.81 -9.29
C ALA A 35 3.82 2.10 -8.79
N THR A 36 3.04 3.12 -8.46
CA THR A 36 3.51 4.37 -7.86
C THR A 36 2.70 4.75 -6.62
N HIS A 37 2.13 3.75 -5.93
CA HIS A 37 1.29 3.96 -4.74
C HIS A 37 0.06 4.86 -5.02
N GLY A 38 -0.56 4.76 -6.19
CA GLY A 38 -1.74 5.57 -6.52
C GLY A 38 -2.99 5.12 -5.76
N LEU A 39 -3.81 6.08 -5.29
CA LEU A 39 -5.00 5.78 -4.47
C LEU A 39 -6.12 5.14 -5.31
N LEU A 40 -6.12 3.81 -5.38
CA LEU A 40 -6.91 3.03 -6.35
C LEU A 40 -8.42 3.32 -6.33
N PRO A 41 -9.10 3.49 -5.16
CA PRO A 41 -10.52 3.83 -5.13
C PRO A 41 -10.88 5.14 -5.83
N LEU A 42 -9.95 6.10 -5.93
CA LEU A 42 -10.19 7.36 -6.64
C LEU A 42 -9.80 7.29 -8.12
N LEU A 43 -8.93 6.34 -8.49
CA LEU A 43 -8.54 6.10 -9.88
C LEU A 43 -9.57 5.25 -10.64
N ILE A 44 -10.30 4.36 -9.96
CA ILE A 44 -11.22 3.39 -10.60
C ILE A 44 -12.39 4.02 -11.36
N LYS A 45 -12.62 5.33 -11.24
CA LYS A 45 -13.51 6.05 -12.16
C LYS A 45 -13.12 5.81 -13.64
N VAL A 46 -11.84 5.61 -13.91
CA VAL A 46 -11.33 5.04 -15.16
C VAL A 46 -10.67 3.70 -14.80
N PRO A 47 -11.35 2.55 -14.96
CA PRO A 47 -10.86 1.26 -14.47
C PRO A 47 -9.44 0.89 -14.95
N GLU A 48 -9.06 1.27 -16.16
CA GLU A 48 -7.72 1.06 -16.73
C GLU A 48 -6.63 1.81 -15.97
N ALA A 49 -6.95 2.93 -15.31
CA ALA A 49 -6.01 3.64 -14.45
C ALA A 49 -5.68 2.82 -13.19
N ALA A 50 -6.71 2.27 -12.53
CA ALA A 50 -6.51 1.39 -11.38
C ALA A 50 -5.85 0.06 -11.79
N ARG A 51 -6.30 -0.53 -12.91
CA ARG A 51 -5.71 -1.75 -13.49
C ARG A 51 -4.24 -1.54 -13.86
N GLY A 52 -3.90 -0.43 -14.50
CA GLY A 52 -2.54 -0.08 -14.88
C GLY A 52 -1.61 0.03 -13.66
N GLN A 53 -2.07 0.61 -12.55
CA GLN A 53 -1.34 0.63 -11.27
C GLN A 53 -1.10 -0.78 -10.73
N ILE A 54 -2.13 -1.63 -10.72
CA ILE A 54 -2.04 -3.00 -10.20
C ILE A 54 -1.10 -3.85 -11.06
N GLU A 55 -1.32 -3.90 -12.38
CA GLU A 55 -0.56 -4.75 -13.30
C GLU A 55 0.90 -4.33 -13.39
N ALA A 56 1.20 -3.02 -13.48
CA ALA A 56 2.59 -2.55 -13.50
C ALA A 56 3.29 -2.80 -12.15
N GLY A 57 2.57 -2.72 -11.03
CA GLY A 57 3.08 -3.05 -9.71
C GLY A 57 3.40 -4.54 -9.54
N VAL A 58 2.50 -5.42 -10.00
CA VAL A 58 2.71 -6.87 -10.04
C VAL A 58 3.88 -7.23 -10.97
N GLN A 59 3.98 -6.60 -12.14
CA GLN A 59 5.10 -6.82 -13.06
C GLN A 59 6.44 -6.36 -12.45
N ALA A 60 6.46 -5.22 -11.76
CA ALA A 60 7.64 -4.74 -11.05
C ALA A 60 8.05 -5.72 -9.95
N TYR A 61 7.09 -6.27 -9.21
CA TYR A 61 7.32 -7.34 -8.24
C TYR A 61 7.91 -8.58 -8.89
N GLU A 62 7.30 -9.10 -9.96
CA GLU A 62 7.76 -10.30 -10.66
C GLU A 62 9.19 -10.12 -11.19
N THR A 63 9.50 -8.94 -11.72
CA THR A 63 10.86 -8.58 -12.18
C THR A 63 11.85 -8.58 -11.00
N ALA A 64 11.45 -8.00 -9.86
CA ALA A 64 12.29 -7.86 -8.67
C ALA A 64 12.45 -9.18 -7.88
N PHE A 65 11.47 -10.08 -7.89
CA PHE A 65 11.45 -11.27 -7.01
C PHE A 65 11.36 -12.61 -7.76
N GLY A 66 11.07 -12.62 -9.05
CA GLY A 66 11.09 -13.81 -9.92
C GLY A 66 9.89 -14.74 -9.75
N LYS A 67 8.85 -14.33 -9.03
CA LYS A 67 7.60 -15.07 -8.80
C LYS A 67 6.42 -14.11 -8.74
N LYS A 68 5.20 -14.63 -8.92
CA LYS A 68 3.98 -13.85 -8.76
C LYS A 68 3.73 -13.53 -7.27
N PRO A 69 3.26 -12.32 -6.93
CA PRO A 69 2.83 -12.01 -5.57
C PRO A 69 1.48 -12.66 -5.29
N ARG A 70 1.30 -13.21 -4.08
CA ARG A 70 -0.03 -13.64 -3.58
C ARG A 70 -0.75 -12.52 -2.87
N GLY A 71 -0.03 -11.69 -2.12
CA GLY A 71 -0.56 -10.53 -1.42
C GLY A 71 -0.38 -9.22 -2.16
N PHE A 72 -1.31 -8.29 -1.96
CA PHE A 72 -1.23 -6.92 -2.46
C PHE A 72 -1.47 -5.93 -1.33
N TRP A 73 -0.50 -5.06 -1.06
CA TRP A 73 -0.70 -3.90 -0.21
C TRP A 73 -1.43 -2.82 -1.02
N LEU A 74 -2.71 -2.62 -0.73
CA LEU A 74 -3.45 -1.49 -1.29
C LEU A 74 -2.80 -0.19 -0.82
N PRO A 75 -2.48 0.76 -1.72
CA PRO A 75 -1.99 2.07 -1.31
C PRO A 75 -2.90 2.66 -0.25
N GLU A 76 -2.33 2.95 0.92
CA GLU A 76 -3.03 3.49 2.09
C GLU A 76 -4.10 2.57 2.72
N CYS A 77 -3.99 1.26 2.51
CA CYS A 77 -5.07 0.30 2.79
C CYS A 77 -6.42 0.75 2.16
N ALA A 78 -6.36 1.56 1.10
CA ALA A 78 -7.55 2.19 0.51
C ALA A 78 -8.31 1.15 -0.31
N TYR A 79 -9.38 0.63 0.27
CA TYR A 79 -10.21 -0.41 -0.30
C TYR A 79 -11.51 0.15 -0.87
N ALA A 80 -11.98 -0.50 -1.94
CA ALA A 80 -13.35 -0.42 -2.42
C ALA A 80 -13.72 -1.76 -3.06
N PRO A 81 -14.96 -2.26 -2.92
CA PRO A 81 -15.41 -3.53 -3.53
C PRO A 81 -15.10 -3.66 -5.02
N ALA A 82 -15.18 -2.54 -5.75
CA ALA A 82 -14.89 -2.51 -7.19
C ALA A 82 -13.45 -2.89 -7.56
N LEU A 83 -12.50 -2.90 -6.60
CA LEU A 83 -11.11 -3.32 -6.83
C LEU A 83 -10.94 -4.84 -6.89
N VAL A 84 -11.84 -5.61 -6.26
CA VAL A 84 -11.68 -7.07 -6.12
C VAL A 84 -11.43 -7.77 -7.45
N PRO A 85 -12.22 -7.52 -8.52
CA PRO A 85 -11.99 -8.22 -9.77
C PRO A 85 -10.66 -7.85 -10.44
N LEU A 86 -10.19 -6.61 -10.26
CA LEU A 86 -8.89 -6.17 -10.80
C LEU A 86 -7.74 -6.90 -10.08
N LEU A 87 -7.84 -7.05 -8.76
CA LEU A 87 -6.86 -7.78 -7.95
C LEU A 87 -6.86 -9.28 -8.30
N LYS A 88 -8.03 -9.93 -8.35
CA LYS A 88 -8.13 -11.36 -8.70
C LYS A 88 -7.58 -11.65 -10.09
N ARG A 89 -7.85 -10.78 -11.07
CA ARG A 89 -7.29 -10.90 -12.41
C ARG A 89 -5.75 -10.85 -12.41
N ALA A 90 -5.17 -10.00 -11.57
CA ALA A 90 -3.73 -9.90 -11.42
C ALA A 90 -3.11 -11.09 -10.67
N GLY A 91 -3.92 -12.06 -10.22
CA GLY A 91 -3.47 -13.25 -9.49
C GLY A 91 -3.25 -13.00 -8.00
N ILE A 92 -3.91 -11.98 -7.44
CA ILE A 92 -3.85 -11.67 -6.01
C ILE A 92 -4.85 -12.52 -5.24
N ASP A 93 -4.38 -13.10 -4.15
CA ASP A 93 -5.16 -13.95 -3.24
C ASP A 93 -5.68 -13.15 -2.04
N TRP A 94 -4.88 -12.22 -1.52
CA TRP A 94 -5.23 -11.48 -0.31
C TRP A 94 -4.78 -10.02 -0.27
N THR A 95 -5.49 -9.22 0.53
CA THR A 95 -5.14 -7.83 0.88
C THR A 95 -5.40 -7.54 2.36
N LEU A 96 -4.91 -6.39 2.84
CA LEU A 96 -5.26 -5.82 4.13
C LEU A 96 -6.28 -4.69 3.98
N VAL A 97 -7.09 -4.48 5.01
CA VAL A 97 -7.99 -3.34 5.18
C VAL A 97 -7.91 -2.81 6.61
N GLU A 98 -8.38 -1.58 6.82
CA GLU A 98 -8.57 -1.06 8.18
C GLU A 98 -9.70 -1.81 8.90
N GLU A 99 -9.62 -1.87 10.23
CA GLU A 99 -10.60 -2.54 11.11
C GLU A 99 -12.06 -2.20 10.76
N HIS A 100 -12.38 -0.91 10.64
CA HIS A 100 -13.74 -0.45 10.33
C HIS A 100 -14.18 -0.76 8.90
N GLY A 101 -13.23 -1.09 8.01
CA GLY A 101 -13.52 -1.62 6.69
C GLY A 101 -14.27 -2.96 6.78
N LEU A 102 -13.97 -3.78 7.78
CA LEU A 102 -14.71 -5.01 8.06
C LEU A 102 -15.89 -4.74 8.98
N THR A 103 -15.69 -4.12 10.14
CA THR A 103 -16.76 -3.98 11.16
C THR A 103 -17.89 -3.05 10.74
N GLY A 104 -17.68 -2.20 9.73
CA GLY A 104 -18.73 -1.41 9.09
C GLY A 104 -19.64 -2.21 8.13
N SER A 105 -19.30 -3.47 7.81
CA SER A 105 -20.12 -4.33 6.98
C SER A 105 -21.32 -4.89 7.75
N ASN A 106 -22.49 -4.94 7.12
CA ASN A 106 -23.69 -5.54 7.72
C ASN A 106 -23.56 -7.07 7.96
N GLN A 107 -22.57 -7.69 7.33
CA GLN A 107 -22.27 -9.12 7.45
C GLN A 107 -21.22 -9.40 8.54
N ALA A 108 -20.55 -8.36 9.04
CA ALA A 108 -19.46 -8.49 9.98
C ALA A 108 -19.95 -8.54 11.43
N THR A 109 -19.15 -9.20 12.26
CA THR A 109 -19.17 -9.10 13.71
C THR A 109 -17.98 -8.27 14.21
N GLU A 110 -17.99 -7.85 15.48
CA GLU A 110 -16.85 -7.15 16.11
C GLU A 110 -15.54 -7.97 16.08
N SER A 111 -15.63 -9.31 15.94
CA SER A 111 -14.46 -10.18 15.84
C SER A 111 -13.92 -10.38 14.42
N SER A 112 -14.61 -9.86 13.39
CA SER A 112 -14.21 -10.03 11.98
C SER A 112 -12.78 -9.61 11.64
N PRO A 113 -12.19 -8.57 12.27
CA PRO A 113 -10.78 -8.23 12.03
C PRO A 113 -9.79 -9.34 12.46
N PHE A 114 -10.21 -10.29 13.30
CA PHE A 114 -9.34 -11.31 13.89
C PHE A 114 -9.43 -12.68 13.23
N HIS A 115 -10.10 -12.77 12.09
CA HIS A 115 -10.04 -13.91 11.18
C HIS A 115 -10.23 -13.40 9.74
N PRO A 116 -9.51 -13.92 8.73
CA PRO A 116 -9.67 -13.41 7.38
C PRO A 116 -11.10 -13.64 6.87
N ALA A 117 -11.60 -12.64 6.17
CA ALA A 117 -12.88 -12.69 5.46
C ALA A 117 -12.67 -12.97 3.98
N ARG A 118 -13.72 -13.45 3.30
CA ARG A 118 -13.76 -13.57 1.84
C ARG A 118 -14.73 -12.52 1.27
N ALA A 119 -14.18 -11.55 0.54
CA ALA A 119 -14.98 -10.59 -0.23
C ALA A 119 -15.63 -11.25 -1.45
N ALA A 120 -16.69 -10.64 -1.98
CA ALA A 120 -17.34 -11.07 -3.21
C ALA A 120 -16.34 -11.10 -4.37
N GLY A 121 -16.25 -12.24 -5.05
CA GLY A 121 -15.21 -12.50 -6.06
C GLY A 121 -13.99 -13.25 -5.52
N GLY A 122 -13.96 -13.63 -4.24
CA GLY A 122 -13.00 -14.59 -3.70
C GLY A 122 -11.63 -14.02 -3.33
N LEU A 123 -11.57 -12.74 -2.98
CA LEU A 123 -10.37 -12.12 -2.39
C LEU A 123 -10.41 -12.29 -0.87
N ALA A 124 -9.35 -12.83 -0.29
CA ALA A 124 -9.20 -12.87 1.16
C ALA A 124 -8.81 -11.49 1.70
N VAL A 125 -9.42 -11.08 2.80
CA VAL A 125 -9.25 -9.76 3.39
C VAL A 125 -8.92 -9.90 4.86
N PHE A 126 -7.80 -9.32 5.27
CA PHE A 126 -7.35 -9.29 6.65
C PHE A 126 -7.58 -7.90 7.25
N GLY A 127 -8.17 -7.86 8.46
CA GLY A 127 -8.35 -6.63 9.20
C GLY A 127 -7.11 -6.26 10.00
N ARG A 128 -6.70 -5.01 9.93
CA ARG A 128 -5.66 -4.46 10.80
C ARG A 128 -6.14 -4.43 12.25
N ASP A 129 -5.26 -4.75 13.19
CA ASP A 129 -5.58 -4.68 14.62
C ASP A 129 -5.32 -3.27 15.19
N PRO A 130 -6.35 -2.62 15.76
CA PRO A 130 -6.22 -1.27 16.30
C PRO A 130 -5.39 -1.22 17.59
N GLU A 131 -5.36 -2.28 18.40
CA GLU A 131 -4.68 -2.26 19.69
C GLU A 131 -3.15 -2.29 19.54
N SER A 132 -2.60 -3.15 18.68
CA SER A 132 -1.15 -3.15 18.36
C SER A 132 -0.73 -1.83 17.72
N SER A 133 -1.58 -1.30 16.84
CA SER A 133 -1.39 -0.01 16.21
C SER A 133 -1.26 1.10 17.25
N ARG A 134 -2.16 1.15 18.23
CA ARG A 134 -2.10 2.13 19.33
C ARG A 134 -0.82 1.99 20.16
N GLN A 135 -0.42 0.77 20.50
CA GLN A 135 0.76 0.51 21.33
C GLN A 135 2.09 0.92 20.68
N VAL A 136 2.17 0.86 19.35
CA VAL A 136 3.42 1.12 18.62
C VAL A 136 3.40 2.49 17.92
N TRP A 137 2.28 2.91 17.35
CA TRP A 137 2.17 4.10 16.50
C TRP A 137 1.86 5.39 17.27
N SER A 138 1.31 5.29 18.50
CA SER A 138 0.96 6.49 19.26
C SER A 138 2.21 7.25 19.70
N ALA A 139 2.36 8.50 19.26
CA ALA A 139 3.45 9.38 19.72
C ALA A 139 3.33 9.73 21.22
N ASP A 140 2.11 9.81 21.75
CA ASP A 140 1.84 10.18 23.14
C ASP A 140 1.89 9.02 24.12
N SER A 141 1.48 7.82 23.67
CA SER A 141 1.29 6.65 24.55
C SER A 141 1.96 5.37 24.06
N GLY A 142 2.54 5.39 22.86
CA GLY A 142 3.21 4.24 22.26
C GLY A 142 4.69 4.16 22.64
N TYR A 143 5.27 3.00 22.37
CA TYR A 143 6.67 2.71 22.70
C TYR A 143 7.69 3.73 22.18
N PRO A 144 7.59 4.24 20.93
CA PRO A 144 8.58 5.17 20.39
C PRO A 144 8.73 6.49 21.17
N GLY A 145 7.72 6.89 21.94
CA GLY A 145 7.73 8.09 22.77
C GLY A 145 8.51 7.97 24.08
N ASP A 146 9.06 6.79 24.40
CA ASP A 146 9.74 6.55 25.68
C ASP A 146 10.93 7.52 25.89
N PRO A 147 11.03 8.19 27.05
CA PRO A 147 12.08 9.18 27.31
C PRO A 147 13.52 8.61 27.26
N ARG A 148 13.67 7.29 27.22
CA ARG A 148 14.96 6.59 27.10
C ARG A 148 15.43 6.46 25.65
N TYR A 149 14.55 6.60 24.66
CA TYR A 149 14.88 6.44 23.24
C TYR A 149 15.52 7.66 22.61
N ARG A 150 16.19 7.45 21.47
CA ARG A 150 16.90 8.50 20.73
C ARG A 150 15.92 9.56 20.22
N GLU A 151 16.22 10.83 20.49
CA GLU A 151 15.43 11.97 20.04
C GLU A 151 15.61 12.20 18.53
N PHE A 152 14.53 12.16 17.77
CA PHE A 152 14.56 12.32 16.31
C PHE A 152 14.90 13.76 15.90
N PHE A 153 14.40 14.76 16.61
CA PHE A 153 14.53 16.16 16.20
C PHE A 153 15.81 16.85 16.70
N ARG A 154 16.62 16.18 17.53
CA ARG A 154 17.93 16.67 17.99
C ARG A 154 19.07 16.09 17.16
N ASP A 155 19.56 16.88 16.23
CA ASP A 155 20.55 16.48 15.25
C ASP A 155 21.74 17.44 15.26
N LEU A 156 22.95 16.90 15.12
CA LEU A 156 24.19 17.67 15.06
C LEU A 156 24.12 18.80 14.01
N GLY A 157 23.43 18.56 12.89
CA GLY A 157 23.27 19.54 11.81
C GLY A 157 22.48 20.79 12.22
N LEU A 158 21.63 20.68 13.24
CA LEU A 158 20.90 21.81 13.82
C LEU A 158 21.68 22.44 14.98
N ASP A 159 22.32 21.60 15.80
CA ASP A 159 22.85 21.98 17.11
C ASP A 159 24.27 22.56 17.05
N ALA A 160 25.11 22.07 16.12
CA ALA A 160 26.52 22.42 16.10
C ALA A 160 26.76 23.89 15.66
N PRO A 161 27.90 24.51 16.02
CA PRO A 161 28.31 25.78 15.43
C PRO A 161 28.39 25.69 13.90
N ALA A 162 27.99 26.75 13.20
CA ALA A 162 27.92 26.74 11.73
C ALA A 162 29.30 26.45 11.10
N GLU A 163 30.37 26.91 11.75
CA GLU A 163 31.76 26.73 11.35
C GLU A 163 32.16 25.25 11.28
N ALA A 164 31.59 24.42 12.15
CA ALA A 164 31.85 22.98 12.18
C ALA A 164 31.12 22.20 11.08
N LEU A 165 30.17 22.84 10.38
CA LEU A 165 29.32 22.21 9.37
C LEU A 165 29.57 22.74 7.94
N ILE A 166 30.50 23.69 7.75
CA ILE A 166 30.71 24.38 6.46
C ILE A 166 30.89 23.38 5.30
N ASP A 167 31.77 22.39 5.48
CA ASP A 167 32.07 21.39 4.45
C ASP A 167 30.86 20.48 4.19
N TYR A 168 30.09 20.14 5.23
CA TYR A 168 28.90 19.29 5.11
C TYR A 168 27.71 20.00 4.48
N LEU A 169 27.56 21.30 4.70
CA LEU A 169 26.45 22.10 4.17
C LEU A 169 26.71 22.63 2.76
N GLU A 170 27.84 22.27 2.15
CA GLU A 170 28.25 22.67 0.78
C GLU A 170 28.13 24.19 0.56
N GLY A 171 28.40 24.98 1.61
CA GLY A 171 28.31 26.44 1.57
C GLY A 171 26.89 27.01 1.45
N SER A 172 25.82 26.21 1.47
CA SER A 172 24.44 26.72 1.32
C SER A 172 23.96 27.50 2.55
N GLY A 173 24.57 27.27 3.71
CA GLY A 173 24.17 27.86 5.00
C GLY A 173 22.83 27.34 5.55
N ILE A 174 22.12 26.49 4.78
CA ILE A 174 20.82 25.93 5.18
C ILE A 174 21.07 24.70 6.05
N ARG A 175 20.72 24.83 7.34
CA ARG A 175 20.74 23.77 8.34
C ARG A 175 19.88 22.59 7.87
N ARG A 176 20.40 21.37 8.01
CA ARG A 176 19.73 20.11 7.64
C ARG A 176 20.15 18.98 8.57
N PHE A 177 19.41 17.89 8.59
CA PHE A 177 19.81 16.72 9.39
C PHE A 177 21.07 16.07 8.81
N THR A 178 21.99 15.72 9.71
CA THR A 178 23.18 14.90 9.45
C THR A 178 22.92 13.42 9.67
N GLY A 179 21.85 13.09 10.42
CA GLY A 179 21.59 11.73 10.92
C GLY A 179 22.38 11.39 12.19
N LEU A 180 23.30 12.26 12.63
CA LEU A 180 24.03 12.12 13.89
C LEU A 180 23.22 12.78 15.02
N LYS A 181 22.55 11.94 15.81
CA LYS A 181 21.64 12.34 16.88
C LYS A 181 22.14 11.77 18.21
N PHE A 182 22.48 12.65 19.15
CA PHE A 182 23.17 12.28 20.40
C PHE A 182 22.33 12.44 21.66
N HIS A 183 21.06 12.84 21.53
CA HIS A 183 20.16 13.08 22.64
C HIS A 183 19.07 12.00 22.71
N ARG A 184 18.49 11.81 23.89
CA ARG A 184 17.28 11.02 24.09
C ARG A 184 16.07 11.91 24.32
N ILE A 185 14.88 11.36 24.09
CA ILE A 185 13.60 12.07 24.17
C ILE A 185 13.45 12.80 25.51
N THR A 186 13.89 12.22 26.62
CA THR A 186 13.95 12.83 27.98
C THR A 186 12.60 13.17 28.61
N GLY A 187 11.66 13.71 27.83
CA GLY A 187 10.36 14.25 28.23
C GLY A 187 10.05 15.49 27.40
N GLN A 188 8.98 16.19 27.77
CA GLN A 188 8.59 17.47 27.16
C GLN A 188 9.45 18.62 27.70
N THR A 189 10.70 18.68 27.25
CA THR A 189 11.68 19.72 27.63
C THR A 189 12.67 19.97 26.49
N ASP A 190 13.16 21.21 26.39
CA ASP A 190 14.25 21.58 25.47
C ASP A 190 15.61 21.06 25.94
N ASP A 191 15.77 20.85 27.25
CA ASP A 191 17.00 20.37 27.89
C ASP A 191 17.11 18.83 27.78
N LYS A 192 17.22 18.35 26.55
CA LYS A 192 17.34 16.92 26.25
C LYS A 192 18.67 16.38 26.79
N LEU A 193 18.61 15.24 27.47
CA LEU A 193 19.79 14.55 27.99
C LEU A 193 20.47 13.72 26.90
N LEU A 194 21.74 13.37 27.12
CA LEU A 194 22.48 12.52 26.20
C LEU A 194 21.85 11.12 26.10
N TYR A 195 21.93 10.56 24.90
CA TYR A 195 21.49 9.22 24.60
C TYR A 195 22.34 8.18 25.33
N ASP A 196 21.68 7.23 26.02
CA ASP A 196 22.31 6.11 26.70
C ASP A 196 21.82 4.79 26.07
N PRO A 197 22.67 4.11 25.27
CA PRO A 197 22.30 2.86 24.62
C PRO A 197 21.88 1.75 25.59
N ALA A 198 22.38 1.73 26.82
CA ALA A 198 22.02 0.70 27.80
C ALA A 198 20.63 0.96 28.38
N LEU A 199 20.24 2.22 28.58
CA LEU A 199 18.86 2.57 28.98
C LEU A 199 17.87 2.26 27.87
N ALA A 200 18.21 2.60 26.63
CA ALA A 200 17.39 2.29 25.47
C ALA A 200 17.21 0.77 25.30
N ALA A 201 18.28 -0.02 25.42
CA ALA A 201 18.18 -1.48 25.33
C ALA A 201 17.31 -2.13 26.43
N ARG A 202 17.30 -1.56 27.64
CA ARG A 202 16.37 -2.00 28.71
C ARG A 202 14.91 -1.69 28.34
N ALA A 203 14.65 -0.48 27.83
CA ALA A 203 13.33 -0.09 27.35
C ALA A 203 12.82 -1.03 26.25
N VAL A 204 13.67 -1.35 25.27
CA VAL A 204 13.35 -2.32 24.20
C VAL A 204 12.93 -3.65 24.80
N SER A 205 13.68 -4.14 25.80
CA SER A 205 13.42 -5.45 26.41
C SER A 205 12.11 -5.48 27.18
N GLU A 206 11.83 -4.45 27.98
CA GLU A 206 10.56 -4.31 28.71
C GLU A 206 9.37 -4.25 27.75
N GLN A 207 9.48 -3.45 26.69
CA GLN A 207 8.40 -3.20 25.75
C GLN A 207 8.17 -4.37 24.79
N ALA A 208 9.21 -5.09 24.37
CA ALA A 208 9.07 -6.29 23.56
C ALA A 208 8.34 -7.40 24.35
N ILE A 209 8.67 -7.59 25.63
CA ILE A 209 7.94 -8.49 26.53
C ILE A 209 6.48 -8.03 26.64
N HIS A 210 6.24 -6.76 26.93
CA HIS A 210 4.88 -6.23 27.07
C HIS A 210 4.04 -6.45 25.79
N PHE A 211 4.61 -6.21 24.61
CA PHE A 211 3.93 -6.41 23.34
C PHE A 211 3.56 -7.88 23.12
N VAL A 212 4.52 -8.80 23.31
CA VAL A 212 4.30 -10.25 23.13
C VAL A 212 3.26 -10.78 24.12
N GLU A 213 3.35 -10.44 25.41
CA GLU A 213 2.35 -10.85 26.39
C GLU A 213 0.97 -10.26 26.10
N SER A 214 0.91 -9.02 25.60
CA SER A 214 -0.35 -8.39 25.19
C SER A 214 -0.99 -9.11 24.00
N ARG A 215 -0.18 -9.56 23.02
CA ARG A 215 -0.68 -10.35 21.88
C ARG A 215 -1.15 -11.74 22.30
N ALA A 216 -0.40 -12.43 23.15
CA ALA A 216 -0.79 -13.71 23.71
C ALA A 216 -2.14 -13.61 24.45
N ALA A 217 -2.28 -12.60 25.32
CA ALA A 217 -3.52 -12.36 26.06
C ALA A 217 -4.70 -12.02 25.14
N GLN A 218 -4.48 -11.24 24.08
CA GLN A 218 -5.51 -10.91 23.10
C GLN A 218 -5.98 -12.15 22.34
N LEU A 219 -5.06 -12.96 21.82
CA LEU A 219 -5.37 -14.21 21.11
C LEU A 219 -6.13 -15.17 22.02
N ALA A 220 -5.65 -15.39 23.25
CA ALA A 220 -6.34 -16.24 24.22
C ALA A 220 -7.75 -15.73 24.57
N ALA A 221 -7.95 -14.40 24.65
CA ALA A 221 -9.28 -13.83 24.88
C ALA A 221 -10.23 -14.09 23.71
N LEU A 222 -9.74 -13.97 22.47
CA LEU A 222 -10.50 -14.27 21.25
C LEU A 222 -10.89 -15.76 21.17
N GLU A 223 -9.96 -16.66 21.49
CA GLU A 223 -10.24 -18.10 21.56
C GLU A 223 -11.28 -18.43 22.64
N ASN A 224 -11.17 -17.81 23.83
CA ASN A 224 -12.16 -17.96 24.90
C ASN A 224 -13.55 -17.40 24.52
N ALA A 225 -13.60 -16.44 23.59
CA ALA A 225 -14.83 -15.92 23.01
C ALA A 225 -15.40 -16.81 21.88
N GLY A 226 -14.72 -17.91 21.54
CA GLY A 226 -15.17 -18.90 20.55
C GLY A 226 -14.62 -18.67 19.14
N ILE A 227 -13.68 -17.74 18.94
CA ILE A 227 -13.02 -17.54 17.65
C ILE A 227 -11.97 -18.63 17.47
N ALA A 228 -12.16 -19.50 16.46
CA ALA A 228 -11.22 -20.55 16.16
C ALA A 228 -9.98 -19.98 15.43
N ASN A 229 -8.79 -20.30 15.93
CA ASN A 229 -7.50 -19.92 15.32
C ASN A 229 -7.41 -18.41 14.96
N PRO A 230 -7.63 -17.49 15.90
CA PRO A 230 -7.64 -16.06 15.62
C PRO A 230 -6.27 -15.58 15.12
N ILE A 231 -6.26 -14.56 14.27
CA ILE A 231 -5.07 -13.87 13.79
C ILE A 231 -5.09 -12.39 14.20
N VAL A 232 -3.95 -11.85 14.59
CA VAL A 232 -3.77 -10.42 14.87
C VAL A 232 -2.80 -9.84 13.84
N VAL A 233 -3.28 -8.91 13.01
CA VAL A 233 -2.47 -8.28 11.97
C VAL A 233 -1.99 -6.90 12.41
N SER A 234 -0.69 -6.80 12.72
CA SER A 234 -0.04 -5.55 13.07
C SER A 234 0.69 -4.95 11.86
N ALA A 235 0.11 -3.90 11.27
CA ALA A 235 0.64 -3.23 10.09
C ALA A 235 1.19 -1.83 10.43
N PHE A 236 2.41 -1.54 9.99
CA PHE A 236 3.14 -0.32 10.28
C PHE A 236 3.97 0.12 9.08
N ASP A 237 4.23 1.42 8.95
CA ASP A 237 5.23 1.91 8.00
C ASP A 237 6.63 1.39 8.36
N ALA A 238 7.33 0.85 7.37
CA ALA A 238 8.65 0.27 7.58
C ALA A 238 9.67 1.29 8.12
N GLU A 239 9.55 2.56 7.74
CA GLU A 239 10.44 3.62 8.21
C GLU A 239 10.25 3.97 9.70
N LEU A 240 9.15 3.54 10.32
CA LEU A 240 9.05 3.63 11.78
C LEU A 240 10.26 2.94 12.43
N PHE A 241 10.63 1.77 11.95
CA PHE A 241 11.67 0.95 12.56
C PHE A 241 13.06 1.31 12.03
N GLY A 242 13.72 2.21 12.76
CA GLY A 242 15.14 2.56 12.59
C GLY A 242 15.35 3.98 12.08
N HIS A 243 14.34 4.59 11.46
CA HIS A 243 14.36 6.00 11.07
C HIS A 243 13.69 6.86 12.14
N TRP A 244 12.36 6.81 12.25
CA TRP A 244 11.60 7.57 13.26
C TRP A 244 11.89 7.06 14.68
N TRP A 245 11.77 5.74 14.87
CA TRP A 245 12.13 5.06 16.11
C TRP A 245 13.43 4.29 15.92
N PHE A 246 14.53 4.84 16.42
CA PHE A 246 15.86 4.30 16.16
C PHE A 246 16.06 2.87 16.64
N GLU A 247 15.47 2.53 17.77
CA GLU A 247 15.54 1.22 18.42
C GLU A 247 14.54 0.21 17.84
N GLY A 248 13.67 0.65 16.93
CA GLY A 248 12.63 -0.18 16.33
C GLY A 248 13.10 -1.52 15.75
N PRO A 249 14.23 -1.62 15.05
CA PRO A 249 14.74 -2.91 14.55
C PRO A 249 15.14 -3.86 15.69
N GLN A 250 15.66 -3.32 16.81
CA GLN A 250 16.00 -4.14 17.98
C GLN A 250 14.74 -4.62 18.69
N PHE A 251 13.70 -3.79 18.74
CA PHE A 251 12.38 -4.19 19.23
C PHE A 251 11.79 -5.32 18.38
N LEU A 252 11.75 -5.18 17.05
CA LEU A 252 11.25 -6.23 16.16
C LEU A 252 12.03 -7.54 16.32
N GLU A 253 13.36 -7.47 16.41
CA GLU A 253 14.19 -8.66 16.67
C GLU A 253 13.78 -9.35 17.98
N GLN A 254 13.61 -8.59 19.07
CA GLN A 254 13.25 -9.15 20.36
C GLN A 254 11.83 -9.72 20.38
N VAL A 255 10.85 -9.04 19.76
CA VAL A 255 9.47 -9.54 19.62
C VAL A 255 9.47 -10.88 18.88
N LEU A 256 10.17 -10.98 17.75
CA LEU A 256 10.27 -12.22 16.97
C LEU A 256 10.95 -13.35 17.76
N ARG A 257 12.04 -13.05 18.49
CA ARG A 257 12.73 -14.04 19.32
C ARG A 257 11.88 -14.52 20.50
N LEU A 258 11.19 -13.61 21.17
CA LEU A 258 10.31 -13.94 22.30
C LEU A 258 9.12 -14.80 21.83
N GLY A 259 8.46 -14.40 20.75
CA GLY A 259 7.35 -15.18 20.19
C GLY A 259 7.77 -16.54 19.64
N ALA A 260 8.98 -16.68 19.08
CA ALA A 260 9.51 -17.97 18.63
C ALA A 260 9.73 -18.99 19.77
N HIS A 261 9.75 -18.56 21.03
CA HIS A 261 9.85 -19.42 22.20
C HIS A 261 8.50 -19.72 22.87
N ARG A 262 7.39 -19.25 22.29
CA ARG A 262 6.04 -19.48 22.81
C ARG A 262 5.41 -20.72 22.16
N GLU A 263 4.49 -21.33 22.91
CA GLU A 263 3.74 -22.53 22.48
C GLU A 263 2.25 -22.25 22.27
N ASP A 264 1.76 -21.09 22.72
CA ASP A 264 0.36 -20.68 22.70
C ASP A 264 -0.01 -19.79 21.50
N PHE A 265 0.97 -19.23 20.78
CA PHE A 265 0.76 -18.64 19.46
C PHE A 265 2.02 -18.78 18.59
N SER A 266 1.88 -18.56 17.29
CA SER A 266 3.01 -18.51 16.36
C SER A 266 2.92 -17.29 15.43
N PHE A 267 4.06 -16.90 14.85
CA PHE A 267 4.07 -15.97 13.73
C PHE A 267 3.87 -16.74 12.44
N THR A 268 3.05 -16.19 11.55
CA THR A 268 2.76 -16.75 10.23
C THR A 268 2.73 -15.64 9.19
N THR A 269 2.75 -15.99 7.91
CA THR A 269 2.44 -15.05 6.82
C THR A 269 0.99 -15.25 6.38
N PRO A 270 0.33 -14.23 5.80
CA PRO A 270 -1.06 -14.38 5.37
C PRO A 270 -1.27 -15.53 4.38
N SER A 271 -0.34 -15.74 3.44
CA SER A 271 -0.41 -16.89 2.53
C SER A 271 -0.32 -18.23 3.25
N GLN A 272 0.60 -18.37 4.21
CA GLN A 272 0.74 -19.60 5.01
C GLN A 272 -0.51 -19.87 5.83
N TYR A 273 -1.07 -18.84 6.48
CA TYR A 273 -2.32 -18.95 7.24
C TYR A 273 -3.49 -19.41 6.35
N LEU A 274 -3.62 -18.85 5.14
CA LEU A 274 -4.67 -19.26 4.19
C LEU A 274 -4.48 -20.70 3.71
N ASP A 275 -3.24 -21.14 3.50
CA ASP A 275 -2.94 -22.52 3.10
C ASP A 275 -3.26 -23.52 4.22
N GLU A 276 -3.13 -23.12 5.50
CA GLU A 276 -3.45 -23.92 6.68
C GLU A 276 -4.95 -24.03 6.94
N VAL A 277 -5.68 -22.91 6.88
CA VAL A 277 -7.13 -22.86 7.20
C VAL A 277 -7.99 -23.27 5.99
N GLY A 278 -7.52 -22.97 4.79
CA GLY A 278 -8.24 -23.18 3.53
C GLY A 278 -9.26 -22.07 3.24
N GLU A 279 -9.23 -21.53 2.02
CA GLU A 279 -10.10 -20.40 1.60
C GLU A 279 -11.60 -20.67 1.69
N ALA A 280 -12.01 -21.94 1.64
CA ALA A 280 -13.41 -22.35 1.75
C ALA A 280 -13.98 -22.13 3.17
N ALA A 281 -13.12 -22.11 4.19
CA ALA A 281 -13.50 -21.92 5.59
C ALA A 281 -13.66 -20.44 5.99
N LEU A 282 -13.34 -19.50 5.08
CA LEU A 282 -13.48 -18.07 5.34
C LEU A 282 -14.95 -17.63 5.31
N ASP A 283 -15.31 -16.79 6.28
CA ASP A 283 -16.62 -16.15 6.32
C ASP A 283 -16.79 -15.19 5.15
N SER A 284 -18.00 -15.16 4.58
CA SER A 284 -18.34 -14.24 3.51
C SER A 284 -18.71 -12.89 4.10
N VAL A 285 -17.76 -11.95 4.06
CA VAL A 285 -17.97 -10.56 4.51
C VAL A 285 -17.49 -9.65 3.40
N GLU A 286 -18.39 -8.80 2.89
CA GLU A 286 -18.03 -7.74 1.94
C GLU A 286 -17.56 -6.51 2.73
N PRO A 287 -16.26 -6.14 2.68
CA PRO A 287 -15.77 -4.96 3.36
C PRO A 287 -16.36 -3.68 2.74
N ILE A 288 -16.55 -2.65 3.56
CA ILE A 288 -16.91 -1.32 3.07
C ILE A 288 -15.68 -0.58 2.55
N SER A 289 -15.91 0.47 1.76
CA SER A 289 -14.82 1.37 1.35
C SER A 289 -14.20 2.02 2.58
N SER A 290 -12.88 1.93 2.68
CA SER A 290 -12.12 2.35 3.86
C SER A 290 -10.68 2.65 3.46
N SER A 291 -9.95 3.35 4.32
CA SER A 291 -8.49 3.46 4.29
C SER A 291 -7.96 3.51 5.72
N TRP A 292 -6.65 3.41 5.89
CA TRP A 292 -6.02 3.63 7.20
C TRP A 292 -5.68 5.11 7.50
N GLY A 293 -6.17 6.03 6.65
CA GLY A 293 -5.95 7.47 6.77
C GLY A 293 -6.79 8.14 7.86
N GLU A 294 -6.64 9.46 8.00
CA GLU A 294 -7.44 10.27 8.93
C GLU A 294 -8.94 10.07 8.66
N GLY A 295 -9.70 9.77 9.71
CA GLY A 295 -11.15 9.51 9.62
C GLY A 295 -11.51 8.13 9.04
N GLY A 296 -10.53 7.33 8.60
CA GLY A 296 -10.75 5.98 8.08
C GLY A 296 -11.24 5.92 6.63
N TYR A 297 -11.33 7.04 5.92
CA TYR A 297 -11.78 7.07 4.52
C TYR A 297 -10.80 7.87 3.66
N PHE A 298 -11.27 8.64 2.68
CA PHE A 298 -10.40 9.18 1.64
C PHE A 298 -10.07 10.67 1.81
N GLU A 299 -10.48 11.30 2.91
CA GLU A 299 -10.38 12.74 3.16
C GLU A 299 -8.93 13.25 3.11
N THR A 300 -7.95 12.41 3.48
CA THR A 300 -6.53 12.78 3.34
C THR A 300 -6.12 13.05 1.90
N TRP A 301 -6.73 12.37 0.94
CA TRP A 301 -6.38 12.47 -0.48
C TRP A 301 -7.47 13.12 -1.33
N LEU A 302 -8.67 13.33 -0.78
CA LEU A 302 -9.79 13.99 -1.44
C LEU A 302 -10.36 15.08 -0.53
N SER A 303 -9.71 16.24 -0.56
CA SER A 303 -10.07 17.45 0.18
C SER A 303 -9.96 18.70 -0.71
N GLU A 304 -10.26 19.87 -0.17
CA GLU A 304 -10.18 21.16 -0.89
C GLU A 304 -8.77 21.38 -1.50
N GLU A 305 -7.73 20.96 -0.80
CA GLU A 305 -6.33 21.18 -1.17
C GLU A 305 -5.85 20.37 -2.39
N ASN A 306 -6.44 19.20 -2.63
CA ASN A 306 -5.90 18.20 -3.57
C ASN A 306 -6.96 17.62 -4.53
N ALA A 307 -8.26 17.89 -4.34
CA ALA A 307 -9.32 17.37 -5.21
C ALA A 307 -9.18 17.81 -6.68
N TRP A 308 -8.50 18.93 -6.94
CA TRP A 308 -8.24 19.44 -8.29
C TRP A 308 -7.43 18.47 -9.16
N ILE A 309 -6.66 17.55 -8.55
CA ILE A 309 -5.79 16.60 -9.24
C ILE A 309 -6.61 15.59 -10.07
N TYR A 310 -7.70 15.06 -9.51
CA TYR A 310 -8.39 13.90 -10.09
C TYR A 310 -9.00 14.11 -11.47
N PRO A 311 -9.68 15.24 -11.77
CA PRO A 311 -10.15 15.52 -13.13
C PRO A 311 -9.03 15.51 -14.17
N HIS A 312 -7.81 15.89 -13.77
CA HIS A 312 -6.63 15.88 -14.63
C HIS A 312 -6.07 14.48 -14.86
N LEU A 313 -6.08 13.64 -13.82
CA LEU A 313 -5.67 12.23 -13.91
C LEU A 313 -6.65 11.43 -14.79
N HIS A 314 -7.95 11.56 -14.54
CA HIS A 314 -8.99 10.82 -15.28
C HIS A 314 -8.97 11.18 -16.77
N ARG A 315 -8.90 12.47 -17.10
CA ARG A 315 -8.83 12.91 -18.50
C ARG A 315 -7.65 12.30 -19.25
N ARG A 316 -6.48 12.25 -18.62
CA ARG A 316 -5.25 11.74 -19.26
C ARG A 316 -5.21 10.23 -19.33
N ALA A 317 -5.80 9.53 -18.36
CA ALA A 317 -6.07 8.11 -18.48
C ALA A 317 -6.95 7.81 -19.71
N GLU A 318 -8.08 8.51 -19.88
CA GLU A 318 -8.94 8.36 -21.06
C GLU A 318 -8.21 8.71 -22.38
N GLN A 319 -7.37 9.75 -22.38
CA GLN A 319 -6.55 10.09 -23.55
C GLN A 319 -5.54 8.99 -23.88
N LEU A 320 -4.91 8.40 -22.86
CA LEU A 320 -3.94 7.32 -23.03
C LEU A 320 -4.62 6.07 -23.60
N ILE A 321 -5.79 5.69 -23.09
CA ILE A 321 -6.59 4.56 -23.60
C ILE A 321 -6.87 4.74 -25.10
N ARG A 322 -7.40 5.90 -25.51
CA ARG A 322 -7.66 6.21 -26.93
C ARG A 322 -6.38 6.19 -27.76
N THR A 323 -5.28 6.71 -27.22
CA THR A 323 -3.98 6.74 -27.92
C THR A 323 -3.43 5.33 -28.14
N VAL A 324 -3.54 4.45 -27.14
CA VAL A 324 -3.18 3.03 -27.24
C VAL A 324 -4.05 2.32 -28.29
N ALA A 325 -5.36 2.55 -28.28
CA ALA A 325 -6.29 1.96 -29.25
C ALA A 325 -5.95 2.37 -30.70
N ILE A 326 -5.76 3.67 -30.95
CA ILE A 326 -5.35 4.22 -32.26
C ILE A 326 -4.00 3.63 -32.69
N LEU A 327 -3.03 3.56 -31.78
CA LEU A 327 -1.72 3.00 -32.10
C LEU A 327 -1.83 1.52 -32.46
N ARG A 328 -2.59 0.72 -31.70
CA ARG A 328 -2.82 -0.71 -32.00
C ARG A 328 -3.43 -0.90 -33.39
N GLU A 329 -4.44 -0.13 -33.75
CA GLU A 329 -5.13 -0.21 -35.04
C GLU A 329 -4.17 0.05 -36.21
N HIS A 330 -3.30 1.06 -36.09
CA HIS A 330 -2.40 1.47 -37.17
C HIS A 330 -1.02 0.80 -37.14
N LEU A 331 -0.64 0.12 -36.05
CA LEU A 331 0.68 -0.48 -35.88
C LEU A 331 1.12 -1.35 -37.08
N PRO A 332 0.25 -2.20 -37.67
CA PRO A 332 0.63 -3.05 -38.80
C PRO A 332 1.05 -2.29 -40.07
N ASP A 333 0.59 -1.04 -40.22
CA ASP A 333 0.82 -0.21 -41.40
C ASP A 333 2.00 0.75 -41.25
N LEU A 334 2.56 0.87 -40.03
CA LEU A 334 3.65 1.80 -39.75
C LEU A 334 5.02 1.21 -40.13
N PRO A 335 5.94 2.00 -40.71
CA PRO A 335 7.36 1.66 -40.75
C PRO A 335 7.88 1.34 -39.35
N GLU A 336 8.79 0.36 -39.23
CA GLU A 336 9.25 -0.15 -37.93
C GLU A 336 9.86 0.93 -37.03
N ASP A 337 10.65 1.84 -37.61
CA ASP A 337 11.27 2.95 -36.86
C ASP A 337 10.22 3.91 -36.29
N LEU A 338 9.12 4.12 -37.03
CA LEU A 338 7.99 4.92 -36.59
C LEU A 338 7.17 4.18 -35.54
N ALA A 339 6.90 2.89 -35.74
CA ALA A 339 6.19 2.04 -34.80
C ALA A 339 6.90 1.99 -33.44
N GLU A 340 8.22 1.80 -33.44
CA GLU A 340 9.02 1.78 -32.22
C GLU A 340 9.02 3.13 -31.50
N HIS A 341 9.18 4.22 -32.24
CA HIS A 341 9.10 5.56 -31.64
C HIS A 341 7.72 5.83 -31.02
N ARG A 342 6.63 5.37 -31.64
CA ARG A 342 5.28 5.48 -31.09
C ARG A 342 5.10 4.65 -29.81
N ARG A 343 5.57 3.40 -29.81
CA ARG A 343 5.53 2.53 -28.61
C ARG A 343 6.30 3.14 -27.45
N ARG A 344 7.52 3.64 -27.70
CA ARG A 344 8.32 4.36 -26.69
C ARG A 344 7.63 5.61 -26.16
N THR A 345 7.07 6.42 -27.06
CA THR A 345 6.31 7.63 -26.67
C THR A 345 5.15 7.29 -25.73
N VAL A 346 4.32 6.30 -26.09
CA VAL A 346 3.17 5.86 -25.27
C VAL A 346 3.63 5.22 -23.95
N THR A 347 4.72 4.46 -23.98
CA THR A 347 5.32 3.89 -22.76
C THR A 347 5.76 5.00 -21.80
N GLN A 348 6.41 6.04 -22.30
CA GLN A 348 6.82 7.17 -21.46
C GLN A 348 5.62 7.97 -20.95
N MET A 349 4.61 8.24 -21.80
CA MET A 349 3.34 8.84 -21.36
C MET A 349 2.71 8.03 -20.21
N THR A 350 2.74 6.70 -20.30
CA THR A 350 2.23 5.81 -19.25
C THR A 350 3.00 6.01 -17.93
N ARG A 351 4.34 6.09 -17.98
CA ARG A 351 5.16 6.36 -16.79
C ARG A 351 4.84 7.71 -16.16
N GLU A 352 4.71 8.76 -16.97
CA GLU A 352 4.37 10.10 -16.48
C GLU A 352 2.98 10.14 -15.82
N LEU A 353 1.99 9.46 -16.41
CA LEU A 353 0.67 9.35 -15.82
C LEU A 353 0.70 8.58 -14.50
N LEU A 354 1.40 7.44 -14.43
CA LEU A 354 1.56 6.69 -13.18
C LEU A 354 2.25 7.54 -12.11
N LEU A 355 3.31 8.28 -12.46
CA LEU A 355 3.99 9.20 -11.52
C LEU A 355 3.06 10.27 -10.96
N ALA A 356 2.21 10.87 -11.80
CA ALA A 356 1.24 11.87 -11.37
C ALA A 356 0.15 11.31 -10.45
N GLN A 357 -0.13 10.00 -10.53
CA GLN A 357 -1.16 9.32 -9.75
C GLN A 357 -0.77 8.96 -8.32
N ALA A 358 0.51 9.12 -7.94
CA ALA A 358 0.99 8.74 -6.61
C ALA A 358 0.22 9.43 -5.47
N SER A 359 -0.22 8.66 -4.47
CA SER A 359 -0.98 9.19 -3.33
C SER A 359 -0.17 10.20 -2.50
N ASP A 360 1.17 10.06 -2.51
CA ASP A 360 2.11 10.92 -1.79
C ASP A 360 1.90 12.41 -2.09
N TRP A 361 1.57 12.76 -3.33
CA TRP A 361 1.37 14.15 -3.71
C TRP A 361 0.12 14.72 -3.04
N ALA A 362 -1.00 14.01 -3.11
CA ALA A 362 -2.24 14.44 -2.47
C ALA A 362 -2.09 14.49 -0.93
N PHE A 363 -1.37 13.51 -0.35
CA PHE A 363 -1.03 13.48 1.07
C PHE A 363 -0.21 14.71 1.49
N LEU A 364 0.90 14.99 0.81
CA LEU A 364 1.80 16.09 1.13
C LEU A 364 1.15 17.47 0.94
N MET A 365 0.16 17.61 0.06
CA MET A 365 -0.57 18.88 -0.13
C MET A 365 -1.37 19.32 1.11
N ARG A 366 -1.74 18.40 2.00
CA ARG A 366 -2.36 18.75 3.29
C ARG A 366 -1.40 19.45 4.23
N ASN A 367 -0.09 19.18 4.12
CA ASN A 367 0.93 19.94 4.84
C ASN A 367 1.31 21.21 4.07
N GLY A 368 0.93 22.38 4.61
CA GLY A 368 1.15 23.68 3.98
C GLY A 368 2.61 23.96 3.57
N ALA A 369 3.59 23.43 4.31
CA ALA A 369 5.01 23.62 3.99
C ALA A 369 5.47 22.77 2.79
N ALA A 370 4.89 21.58 2.60
CA ALA A 370 5.24 20.66 1.51
C ALA A 370 4.36 20.86 0.26
N ARG A 371 3.23 21.57 0.38
CA ARG A 371 2.26 21.75 -0.71
C ARG A 371 2.87 22.26 -2.03
N PRO A 372 3.71 23.31 -2.06
CA PRO A 372 4.28 23.79 -3.34
C PRO A 372 5.14 22.73 -4.03
N TYR A 373 5.87 21.93 -3.26
CA TYR A 373 6.65 20.82 -3.79
C TYR A 373 5.73 19.74 -4.36
N ALA A 374 4.72 19.31 -3.59
CA ALA A 374 3.76 18.30 -4.03
C ALA A 374 2.99 18.72 -5.29
N THR A 375 2.50 19.96 -5.36
CA THR A 375 1.82 20.51 -6.54
C THR A 375 2.71 20.42 -7.77
N LYS A 376 3.96 20.87 -7.65
CA LYS A 376 4.94 20.78 -8.73
C LYS A 376 5.20 19.32 -9.16
N ARG A 377 5.28 18.39 -8.20
CA ARG A 377 5.49 16.95 -8.49
C ARG A 377 4.28 16.27 -9.11
N THR A 378 3.08 16.83 -8.97
CA THR A 378 1.89 16.41 -9.73
C THR A 378 1.85 17.05 -11.12
N GLU A 379 2.15 18.34 -11.24
CA GLU A 379 2.04 19.08 -12.51
C GLU A 379 3.13 18.68 -13.52
N GLU A 380 4.39 18.55 -13.11
CA GLU A 380 5.50 18.26 -14.03
C GLU A 380 5.30 16.98 -14.88
N PRO A 381 4.88 15.83 -14.31
CA PRO A 381 4.57 14.65 -15.12
C PRO A 381 3.33 14.85 -16.01
N LEU A 382 2.32 15.61 -15.58
CA LEU A 382 1.13 15.88 -16.40
C LEU A 382 1.47 16.79 -17.60
N GLU A 383 2.33 17.79 -17.40
CA GLU A 383 2.84 18.64 -18.48
C GLU A 383 3.71 17.82 -19.45
N THR A 384 4.56 16.94 -18.92
CA THR A 384 5.40 16.04 -19.73
C THR A 384 4.53 15.06 -20.53
N PHE A 385 3.46 14.53 -19.93
CA PHE A 385 2.45 13.73 -20.63
C PHE A 385 1.84 14.52 -21.79
N ASP A 386 1.41 15.77 -21.56
CA ASP A 386 0.80 16.61 -22.59
C ASP A 386 1.79 16.97 -23.70
N GLU A 387 3.07 17.20 -23.37
CA GLU A 387 4.17 17.41 -24.32
C GLU A 387 4.32 16.20 -25.26
N LEU A 388 4.43 15.00 -24.68
CA LEU A 388 4.57 13.75 -25.42
C LEU A 388 3.34 13.42 -26.27
N TRP A 389 2.15 13.64 -25.72
CA TRP A 389 0.90 13.46 -26.46
C TRP A 389 0.79 14.42 -27.64
N GLY A 390 1.21 15.68 -27.48
CA GLY A 390 1.22 16.68 -28.55
C GLY A 390 2.16 16.34 -29.71
N VAL A 391 3.23 15.58 -29.45
CA VAL A 391 4.18 15.10 -30.48
C VAL A 391 3.99 13.63 -30.82
N PHE A 392 2.91 12.99 -30.33
CA PHE A 392 2.64 11.57 -30.58
C PHE A 392 2.55 11.25 -32.06
N GLY A 393 2.11 12.19 -32.91
CA GLY A 393 2.06 12.01 -34.38
C GLY A 393 3.36 12.36 -35.13
N SER A 394 4.43 12.79 -34.45
CA SER A 394 5.66 13.31 -35.08
C SER A 394 6.68 12.21 -35.39
N ASN A 395 7.51 12.39 -36.43
CA ASN A 395 8.55 11.41 -36.76
C ASN A 395 9.71 11.41 -35.74
N PRO A 396 10.51 10.33 -35.64
CA PRO A 396 11.63 10.23 -34.70
C PRO A 396 12.64 11.37 -34.82
N ALA A 397 12.88 11.89 -36.02
CA ALA A 397 13.78 13.02 -36.26
C ALA A 397 13.30 14.34 -35.58
N ALA A 398 12.02 14.46 -35.29
CA ALA A 398 11.44 15.67 -34.70
C ALA A 398 11.35 15.60 -33.16
N SER A 399 11.04 14.43 -32.58
CA SER A 399 10.82 14.29 -31.12
C SER A 399 11.69 13.25 -30.42
N GLY A 400 12.48 12.45 -31.15
CA GLY A 400 13.26 11.34 -30.57
C GLY A 400 14.32 11.77 -29.55
N ALA A 401 15.01 12.89 -29.79
CA ALA A 401 16.02 13.40 -28.85
C ALA A 401 15.39 13.85 -27.52
N ARG A 402 14.25 14.53 -27.60
CA ARG A 402 13.50 14.99 -26.42
C ARG A 402 12.89 13.83 -25.64
N LEU A 403 12.34 12.82 -26.34
CA LEU A 403 11.86 11.60 -25.71
C LEU A 403 12.97 10.89 -24.92
N ALA A 404 14.18 10.77 -25.50
CA ALA A 404 15.31 10.15 -24.81
C ALA A 404 15.73 10.90 -23.54
N GLU A 405 15.70 12.24 -23.56
CA GLU A 405 15.96 13.08 -22.38
C GLU A 405 14.94 12.81 -21.26
N ILE A 406 13.66 12.69 -21.63
CA ILE A 406 12.59 12.39 -20.67
C ILE A 406 12.72 10.97 -20.11
N GLU A 407 13.01 9.98 -20.96
CA GLU A 407 13.26 8.59 -20.54
C GLU A 407 14.45 8.47 -19.58
N GLU A 408 15.53 9.25 -19.80
CA GLU A 408 16.69 9.29 -18.89
C GLU A 408 16.34 9.94 -17.55
N LYS A 409 15.52 11.00 -17.57
CA LYS A 409 15.07 11.69 -16.34
C LYS A 409 14.12 10.82 -15.51
N ASN A 410 13.20 10.11 -16.16
CA ASN A 410 12.13 9.33 -15.53
C ASN A 410 12.14 7.85 -16.00
N PRO A 411 13.18 7.06 -15.65
CA PRO A 411 13.35 5.68 -16.14
C PRO A 411 12.58 4.64 -15.32
N ILE A 412 11.50 5.03 -14.61
CA ILE A 412 10.79 4.14 -13.70
C ILE A 412 10.09 2.99 -14.44
N LEU A 413 9.88 1.86 -13.74
CA LEU A 413 9.15 0.69 -14.25
C LEU A 413 9.69 0.23 -15.62
N PRO A 414 10.98 -0.17 -15.69
CA PRO A 414 11.57 -0.66 -16.93
C PRO A 414 10.81 -1.92 -17.39
N GLY A 415 10.43 -1.95 -18.67
CA GLY A 415 9.79 -3.12 -19.27
C GLY A 415 8.27 -3.20 -19.17
N ILE A 416 7.58 -2.16 -18.67
CA ILE A 416 6.10 -2.12 -18.77
C ILE A 416 5.67 -2.20 -20.24
N PRO A 417 4.59 -2.94 -20.55
CA PRO A 417 4.08 -3.04 -21.90
C PRO A 417 3.55 -1.67 -22.37
N TRP A 418 3.81 -1.32 -23.62
CA TRP A 418 3.36 -0.05 -24.20
C TRP A 418 1.83 0.06 -24.27
N ASP A 419 1.13 -1.08 -24.32
CA ASP A 419 -0.31 -1.20 -24.42
C ASP A 419 -0.99 -1.58 -23.08
N LEU A 420 -0.32 -1.27 -21.97
CA LEU A 420 -0.83 -1.47 -20.60
C LEU A 420 -2.27 -0.95 -20.43
N PHE A 421 -2.62 0.17 -21.09
CA PHE A 421 -3.94 0.84 -21.02
C PHE A 421 -4.94 0.41 -22.11
N SER A 422 -4.78 -0.79 -22.69
CA SER A 422 -5.76 -1.32 -23.66
C SER A 422 -7.11 -1.73 -23.03
N GLU A 423 -8.20 -1.57 -23.79
CA GLU A 423 -9.59 -1.88 -23.34
C GLU A 423 -9.95 -3.37 -23.43
N GLU A 424 -9.20 -4.18 -24.19
CA GLU A 424 -9.53 -5.57 -24.61
C GLU A 424 -9.72 -6.60 -23.48
N LEU A 425 -9.63 -6.16 -22.23
CA LEU A 425 -9.58 -7.05 -21.09
C LEU A 425 -10.82 -6.96 -20.17
N ILE A 426 -11.71 -5.97 -20.31
CA ILE A 426 -12.84 -5.76 -19.37
C ILE A 426 -14.11 -6.57 -19.74
N GLY A 427 -14.10 -7.31 -20.85
CA GLY A 427 -15.24 -8.11 -21.30
C GLY A 427 -15.24 -9.57 -20.83
N ALA A 428 -15.32 -9.85 -19.52
CA ALA A 428 -15.75 -11.15 -18.98
C ALA A 428 -15.88 -11.08 -17.45
N PHE A 429 -16.85 -10.32 -16.95
CA PHE A 429 -17.40 -10.63 -15.64
C PHE A 429 -18.46 -11.72 -15.85
N PRO A 430 -18.35 -12.90 -15.22
CA PRO A 430 -19.54 -13.73 -15.06
C PRO A 430 -20.52 -12.90 -14.24
N GLU A 431 -21.74 -12.70 -14.76
CA GLU A 431 -22.84 -12.25 -13.90
C GLU A 431 -22.95 -13.25 -12.74
N PRO A 432 -23.22 -12.78 -11.51
CA PRO A 432 -23.49 -13.70 -10.42
C PRO A 432 -24.65 -14.60 -10.84
N GLU A 433 -24.44 -15.93 -10.81
CA GLU A 433 -25.51 -16.90 -11.05
C GLU A 433 -26.65 -16.55 -10.09
N SER A 434 -27.76 -16.04 -10.64
CA SER A 434 -28.99 -15.87 -9.89
C SER A 434 -29.42 -17.25 -9.43
N GLU A 435 -29.47 -17.47 -8.11
CA GLU A 435 -30.11 -18.66 -7.55
C GLU A 435 -31.51 -18.81 -8.15
N PRO A 436 -31.94 -20.03 -8.52
CA PRO A 436 -33.25 -20.23 -9.12
C PRO A 436 -34.32 -19.81 -8.11
N GLU A 437 -35.16 -18.84 -8.49
CA GLU A 437 -36.33 -18.42 -7.73
C GLU A 437 -37.15 -19.66 -7.35
N SER A 438 -37.28 -19.90 -6.05
CA SER A 438 -38.22 -20.87 -5.51
C SER A 438 -39.64 -20.42 -5.88
N GLU A 439 -40.35 -21.25 -6.66
CA GLU A 439 -41.77 -21.05 -6.96
C GLU A 439 -42.57 -20.91 -5.65
N PRO A 440 -43.47 -19.91 -5.52
CA PRO A 440 -44.27 -19.77 -4.32
C PRO A 440 -45.28 -20.90 -4.20
N GLU A 441 -45.27 -21.58 -3.05
CA GLU A 441 -46.30 -22.52 -2.63
C GLU A 441 -47.69 -21.88 -2.74
N SER A 442 -48.58 -22.52 -3.47
CA SER A 442 -49.99 -22.16 -3.59
C SER A 442 -50.69 -22.25 -2.23
N GLU A 443 -51.18 -21.11 -1.72
CA GLU A 443 -52.09 -21.08 -0.57
C GLU A 443 -53.41 -21.85 -0.87
N PRO A 444 -53.98 -22.56 0.12
CA PRO A 444 -55.19 -23.35 -0.08
C PRO A 444 -56.45 -22.49 -0.18
N GLU A 445 -57.30 -22.82 -1.16
CA GLU A 445 -58.63 -22.21 -1.37
C GLU A 445 -59.50 -22.30 -0.11
N SER A 446 -60.05 -21.17 0.33
CA SER A 446 -61.08 -21.08 1.36
C SER A 446 -62.45 -21.45 0.79
N GLU A 447 -63.08 -22.45 1.40
CA GLU A 447 -64.46 -22.88 1.11
C GLU A 447 -65.49 -21.78 1.45
N PRO A 448 -66.63 -21.69 0.73
CA PRO A 448 -67.63 -20.65 0.94
C PRO A 448 -68.56 -20.95 2.12
N GLU A 449 -68.86 -19.91 2.91
CA GLU A 449 -69.85 -19.90 3.97
C GLU A 449 -71.26 -20.28 3.46
N SER A 450 -71.84 -21.33 4.04
CA SER A 450 -73.27 -21.66 3.90
C SER A 450 -74.06 -21.04 5.06
N GLU A 451 -75.00 -20.14 4.75
CA GLU A 451 -76.02 -19.68 5.69
C GLU A 451 -77.05 -20.78 6.04
N PRO A 452 -77.75 -20.68 7.19
CA PRO A 452 -78.49 -21.79 7.81
C PRO A 452 -79.99 -21.74 7.52
N GLU A 453 -80.66 -22.90 7.51
CA GLU A 453 -82.08 -23.01 7.91
C GLU A 453 -82.52 -24.48 8.10
N SER A 454 -83.15 -24.74 9.26
CA SER A 454 -84.23 -25.73 9.57
C SER A 454 -84.19 -27.15 8.96
N GLU A 455 -84.23 -28.26 9.70
CA GLU A 455 -85.14 -28.71 10.79
C GLU A 455 -84.46 -29.82 11.62
#